data_AF-A0A1G7ERG1-F1
#
_entry.id   AF-A0A1G7ERG1-F1
#
_cell.length_a   1.000
_cell.length_b   1.000
_cell.length_c   1.000
_cell.angle_alpha   90.00
_cell.angle_beta   90.00
_cell.angle_gamma   90.00
#
_symmetry.space_group_name_H-M   'P 1'
#
loop_
_entity.id
_entity.type
_entity.pdbx_description
1 polymer ?
#
loop_
_entity_poly.entity_id
_entity_poly.type
_entity_poly.pdbx_seq_one_letter_code
_entity_poly.pdbx_strand_id
1 'polypeptide(L)'
;MTRLIVLTVVATCASVAAFAATEAMMSEEAEVIKIEVSPDELAECRQSLREIGQMPAVTDSGSPILFDDTNDMPGVACVVTEA
;
A
#
# COMPACT_ATOMS: atom_id res chain seq x y z
N MET A 1 -48.18 2.29 7.35
CA MET A 1 -47.05 1.80 8.17
C MET A 1 -46.04 1.00 7.35
N THR A 2 -46.45 0.07 6.48
CA THR A 2 -45.56 -0.72 5.61
C THR A 2 -44.59 0.10 4.75
N ARG A 3 -45.04 1.24 4.20
CA ARG A 3 -44.18 2.14 3.41
C ARG A 3 -43.03 2.77 4.21
N LEU A 4 -43.25 3.08 5.49
CA LEU A 4 -42.21 3.66 6.36
C LEU A 4 -41.16 2.60 6.73
N ILE A 5 -41.60 1.35 6.97
CA ILE A 5 -40.70 0.23 7.28
C ILE A 5 -39.79 -0.08 6.09
N VAL A 6 -40.32 -0.05 4.86
CA VAL A 6 -39.51 -0.29 3.65
C VAL A 6 -38.47 0.82 3.45
N LEU A 7 -38.85 2.08 3.65
CA LEU A 7 -37.92 3.21 3.51
C LEU A 7 -36.78 3.17 4.54
N THR A 8 -37.06 2.76 5.78
CA THR A 8 -36.02 2.61 6.80
C THR A 8 -35.06 1.48 6.50
N VAL A 9 -35.54 0.34 5.98
CA VAL A 9 -34.68 -0.81 5.63
C VAL A 9 -33.74 -0.46 4.46
N VAL A 10 -34.26 0.22 3.43
CA VAL A 10 -33.44 0.67 2.29
C VAL A 10 -32.40 1.70 2.74
N ALA A 11 -32.75 2.63 3.63
CA ALA A 11 -31.81 3.61 4.16
C ALA A 11 -30.68 2.97 4.99
N THR A 12 -30.98 1.93 5.77
CA THR A 12 -29.96 1.20 6.55
C THR A 12 -29.05 0.35 5.68
N CYS A 13 -29.56 -0.27 4.62
CA CYS A 13 -28.71 -1.05 3.70
C CYS A 13 -27.76 -0.15 2.90
N ALA A 14 -28.21 1.05 2.50
CA ALA A 14 -27.39 2.01 1.77
C ALA A 14 -26.20 2.52 2.61
N SER A 15 -26.37 2.66 3.92
CA SER A 15 -25.32 3.15 4.81
C SER A 15 -24.25 2.09 5.10
N VAL A 16 -24.61 0.82 5.24
CA VAL A 16 -23.65 -0.29 5.42
C VAL A 16 -22.82 -0.54 4.16
N ALA A 17 -23.43 -0.44 2.98
CA ALA A 17 -22.71 -0.57 1.71
C ALA A 17 -21.69 0.57 1.50
N ALA A 18 -22.04 1.80 1.92
CA ALA A 18 -21.12 2.92 1.88
C ALA A 18 -19.94 2.73 2.85
N PHE A 19 -20.20 2.26 4.07
CA PHE A 19 -19.14 1.95 5.05
C PHE A 19 -18.23 0.79 4.61
N ALA A 20 -18.78 -0.28 4.03
CA ALA A 20 -18.00 -1.39 3.50
C ALA A 20 -17.15 -0.97 2.28
N ALA A 21 -17.67 -0.09 1.43
CA ALA A 21 -16.90 0.50 0.34
C ALA A 21 -15.78 1.40 0.87
N THR A 22 -16.04 2.20 1.92
CA THR A 22 -15.00 3.01 2.56
C THR A 22 -13.95 2.16 3.26
N GLU A 23 -14.31 1.06 3.93
CA GLU A 23 -13.35 0.13 4.54
C GLU A 23 -12.48 -0.57 3.47
N ALA A 24 -13.06 -0.99 2.35
CA ALA A 24 -12.31 -1.54 1.23
C ALA A 24 -11.37 -0.52 0.55
N MET A 25 -11.70 0.78 0.58
CA MET A 25 -10.88 1.87 0.04
C MET A 25 -9.85 2.40 1.07
N MET A 26 -10.08 2.22 2.37
CA MET A 26 -9.15 2.59 3.44
C MET A 26 -8.17 1.47 3.78
N SER A 27 -8.50 0.22 3.43
CA SER A 27 -7.61 -0.94 3.48
C SER A 27 -6.76 -1.05 2.20
N GLU A 28 -6.38 0.08 1.61
CA GLU A 28 -5.24 0.10 0.69
C GLU A 28 -4.00 0.05 1.58
N GLU A 29 -3.67 -1.16 2.06
CA GLU A 29 -2.35 -1.41 2.66
C GLU A 29 -1.34 -0.89 1.65
N ALA A 30 -0.54 0.12 2.04
CA ALA A 30 0.43 0.78 1.17
C ALA A 30 1.12 -0.29 0.32
N GLU A 31 1.06 -0.16 -1.00
CA GLU A 31 1.50 -1.21 -1.92
C GLU A 31 2.97 -1.54 -1.63
N VAL A 32 3.20 -2.63 -0.89
CA VAL A 32 4.55 -3.09 -0.53
C VAL A 32 4.98 -4.12 -1.56
N ILE A 33 5.97 -3.75 -2.36
CA ILE A 33 6.65 -4.65 -3.29
C ILE A 33 7.49 -5.62 -2.45
N LYS A 34 7.17 -6.92 -2.55
CA LYS A 34 7.85 -7.98 -1.80
C LYS A 34 8.97 -8.58 -2.65
N ILE A 35 10.17 -8.60 -2.11
CA ILE A 35 11.32 -9.30 -2.69
C ILE A 35 11.50 -10.58 -1.89
N GLU A 36 11.21 -11.71 -2.52
CA GLU A 36 11.41 -13.03 -1.91
C GLU A 36 12.90 -13.40 -1.98
N VAL A 37 13.49 -13.71 -0.82
CA VAL A 37 14.90 -14.06 -0.68
C VAL A 37 15.08 -15.26 0.22
N SER A 38 16.19 -15.98 0.06
CA SER A 38 16.56 -17.04 1.00
C SER A 38 16.95 -16.44 2.37
N PRO A 39 16.92 -17.23 3.46
CA PRO A 39 17.27 -16.75 4.80
C PRO A 39 18.67 -16.14 4.89
N ASP A 40 19.63 -16.66 4.12
CA ASP A 40 21.01 -16.20 4.08
C ASP A 40 21.19 -14.87 3.33
N GLU A 41 20.32 -14.58 2.36
CA GLU A 41 20.35 -13.34 1.56
C GLU A 41 19.57 -12.18 2.20
N LEU A 42 18.77 -12.44 3.24
CA LEU A 42 17.94 -11.41 3.87
C LEU A 42 18.73 -10.20 4.38
N ALA A 43 19.91 -10.45 4.96
CA ALA A 43 20.75 -9.39 5.50
C ALA A 43 21.29 -8.47 4.40
N GLU A 44 21.73 -9.08 3.29
CA GLU A 44 22.23 -8.37 2.11
C GLU A 44 21.11 -7.57 1.44
N CYS A 45 19.95 -8.19 1.19
CA CYS A 45 18.79 -7.52 0.62
C CYS A 45 18.39 -6.26 1.42
N ARG A 46 18.34 -6.38 2.76
CA ARG A 46 18.02 -5.24 3.64
C ARG A 46 19.09 -4.16 3.69
N GLN A 47 20.34 -4.51 3.37
CA GLN A 47 21.41 -3.53 3.26
C GLN A 47 21.29 -2.78 1.92
N SER A 48 21.13 -3.50 0.81
CA SER A 48 20.98 -2.91 -0.52
C SER A 48 19.76 -1.99 -0.61
N LEU A 49 18.62 -2.37 -0.04
CA LEU A 49 17.44 -1.48 -0.01
C LEU A 49 17.70 -0.18 0.78
N ARG A 50 18.52 -0.23 1.83
CA ARG A 50 18.91 0.96 2.59
C ARG A 50 19.83 1.88 1.81
N GLU A 51 20.73 1.30 1.01
CA GLU A 51 21.63 2.06 0.14
C GLU A 51 20.84 2.70 -1.02
N ILE A 52 19.93 1.96 -1.64
CA ILE A 52 19.05 2.47 -2.71
C ILE A 52 18.15 3.59 -2.17
N GLY A 53 17.57 3.43 -0.98
CA GLY A 53 16.73 4.47 -0.36
C GLY A 53 17.46 5.78 -0.02
N GLN A 54 18.79 5.81 -0.09
CA GLN A 54 19.60 7.03 0.08
C GLN A 54 20.02 7.64 -1.26
N MET A 55 19.73 6.98 -2.38
CA MET A 55 20.05 7.49 -3.70
C MET A 55 19.01 8.55 -4.12
N PRO A 56 19.45 9.73 -4.59
CA PRO A 56 18.54 10.72 -5.10
C PRO A 56 17.88 10.18 -6.37
N ALA A 57 16.56 10.32 -6.47
CA ALA A 57 15.89 10.02 -7.72
C ALA A 57 16.27 11.07 -8.77
N VAL A 58 16.52 10.62 -9.99
CA VAL A 58 16.95 11.47 -11.10
C VAL A 58 16.12 11.20 -12.33
N THR A 59 15.99 12.20 -13.20
CA THR A 59 15.43 12.04 -14.55
C THR A 59 16.38 11.22 -15.43
N ASP A 60 15.89 10.79 -16.59
CA ASP A 60 16.71 10.18 -17.66
C ASP A 60 17.88 11.09 -18.11
N SER A 61 17.69 12.40 -18.02
CA SER A 61 18.71 13.42 -18.27
C SER A 61 19.65 13.68 -17.09
N GLY A 62 19.46 13.00 -15.95
CA GLY A 62 20.31 13.10 -14.76
C GLY A 62 19.98 14.27 -13.82
N SER A 63 18.84 14.94 -14.00
CA SER A 63 18.41 16.03 -13.12
C SER A 63 17.73 15.46 -11.87
N PRO A 64 18.02 15.97 -10.66
CA PRO A 64 17.41 15.47 -9.43
C PRO A 64 15.90 15.74 -9.42
N ILE A 65 15.12 14.75 -8.99
CA ILE A 65 13.68 14.85 -8.78
C ILE A 65 13.43 15.02 -7.28
N LEU A 66 12.64 16.04 -6.93
CA LEU A 66 12.20 16.24 -5.55
C LEU A 66 10.95 15.37 -5.33
N PHE A 67 11.15 14.18 -4.75
CA PHE A 67 10.06 13.37 -4.23
C PHE A 67 9.77 13.78 -2.79
N ASP A 68 8.49 13.79 -2.43
CA ASP A 68 8.10 13.75 -1.02
C ASP A 68 8.11 12.26 -0.63
N ASP A 69 9.18 11.83 0.04
CA ASP A 69 9.55 10.43 0.31
C ASP A 69 8.44 9.56 0.93
N THR A 70 7.36 10.19 1.42
CA THR A 70 6.31 9.53 2.20
C THR A 70 5.03 9.21 1.43
N ASN A 71 4.78 9.83 0.27
CA ASN A 71 3.50 9.68 -0.44
C ASN A 71 3.60 9.02 -1.82
N ASP A 72 4.74 9.19 -2.51
CA ASP A 72 4.85 8.78 -3.92
C ASP A 72 5.68 7.50 -4.14
N MET A 73 6.35 6.99 -3.10
CA MET A 73 7.21 5.81 -3.22
C MET A 73 6.51 4.55 -2.66
N PRO A 74 6.31 3.49 -3.46
CA PRO A 74 5.84 2.21 -2.93
C PRO A 74 6.88 1.64 -1.97
N GLY A 75 6.42 1.06 -0.86
CA GLY A 75 7.31 0.41 0.09
C GLY A 75 7.94 -0.83 -0.54
N VAL A 76 9.23 -1.10 -0.28
CA VAL A 76 9.88 -2.34 -0.72
C VAL A 76 10.35 -3.11 0.51
N ALA A 77 9.98 -4.39 0.60
CA ALA A 77 10.35 -5.24 1.73
C ALA A 77 10.92 -6.59 1.27
N CYS A 78 12.07 -6.96 1.85
CA CYS A 78 12.63 -8.31 1.69
C CYS A 78 11.87 -9.27 2.62
N VAL A 79 11.33 -10.35 2.06
CA VAL A 79 10.61 -11.40 2.79
C VAL A 79 11.33 -12.73 2.60
N VAL A 80 11.47 -13.48 3.69
CA VAL A 80 12.04 -14.83 3.63
C VAL A 80 10.97 -15.80 3.18
N THR A 81 11.28 -16.62 2.18
CA THR A 81 10.43 -17.76 1.80
C THR A 81 11.03 -19.06 2.30
N GLU A 82 10.20 -19.87 2.95
CA GLU A 82 10.55 -21.22 3.38
C GLU A 82 10.22 -22.17 2.21
N ALA A 83 11.23 -22.56 1.43
CA ALA A 83 11.10 -23.54 0.35
C ALA A 83 11.21 -24.98 0.88
#